data_AF-A0A1Q8BKB1-F1
#
_entry.id   AF-A0A1Q8BKB1-F1
#
_cell.length_a   1.000
_cell.length_b   1.000
_cell.length_c   1.000
_cell.angle_alpha   90.00
_cell.angle_beta   90.00
_cell.angle_gamma   90.00
#
_symmetry.space_group_name_H-M   'P 1'
#
loop_
_entity.id
_entity.type
_entity.pdbx_description
1 polymer ?
#
loop_
_entity_poly.entity_id
_entity_poly.type
_entity_poly.pdbx_seq_one_letter_code
_entity_poly.pdbx_strand_id
1 'polypeptide(L)'
;MAYEIARQLHAQGQKVDFLALIDPATPAPHKWVRRAVSTFGKLIRVDEDKQLDWFLWYLYTRIPAYRNKVKNSKILSNAEQNGSGRGQAKSGLIRSKLASLAPAREALRYQWSGTYRYVAAGYLSGSYPGKITLFWSTEGATLNEKWCETIGVKEVEVQVIPGTHKGWKTENLHLLADRLKVSLSKVQ
;
A
#
# COMPACT_ATOMS: atom_id res chain seq x y z
N MET A 1 -2.85 0.30 10.32
CA MET A 1 -2.49 1.03 11.54
C MET A 1 -3.40 0.70 12.71
N ALA A 2 -4.70 1.05 12.69
CA ALA A 2 -5.61 0.77 13.81
C ALA A 2 -5.61 -0.70 14.30
N TYR A 3 -5.57 -1.67 13.38
CA TYR A 3 -5.43 -3.09 13.70
C TYR A 3 -4.17 -3.40 14.54
N GLU A 4 -3.02 -2.86 14.15
CA GLU A 4 -1.75 -3.09 14.85
C GLU A 4 -1.73 -2.40 16.21
N ILE A 5 -2.30 -1.20 16.30
CA ILE A 5 -2.49 -0.51 17.59
C ILE A 5 -3.32 -1.39 18.52
N ALA A 6 -4.45 -1.94 18.05
CA ALA A 6 -5.30 -2.81 18.86
C ALA A 6 -4.57 -4.09 19.32
N ARG A 7 -3.76 -4.68 18.44
CA ARG A 7 -2.90 -5.83 18.81
C ARG A 7 -1.90 -5.48 19.90
N GLN A 8 -1.23 -4.33 19.79
CA GLN A 8 -0.24 -3.89 20.77
C GLN A 8 -0.88 -3.56 22.12
N LEU A 9 -2.03 -2.89 22.13
CA LEU A 9 -2.80 -2.64 23.36
C LEU A 9 -3.20 -3.97 24.02
N HIS A 10 -3.70 -4.92 23.22
CA HIS A 10 -4.04 -6.26 23.73
C HIS A 10 -2.83 -7.02 24.28
N ALA A 11 -1.68 -6.97 23.60
CA ALA A 11 -0.45 -7.57 24.08
C ALA A 11 0.05 -6.95 25.41
N GLN A 12 -0.34 -5.70 25.70
CA GLN A 12 -0.10 -5.02 26.98
C GLN A 12 -1.18 -5.32 28.04
N GLY A 13 -2.11 -6.24 27.75
CA GLY A 13 -3.22 -6.57 28.65
C GLY A 13 -4.38 -5.57 28.62
N GLN A 14 -4.35 -4.57 27.74
CA GLN A 14 -5.45 -3.63 27.58
C GLN A 14 -6.55 -4.21 26.70
N LYS A 15 -7.80 -3.91 27.06
CA LYS A 15 -8.96 -4.26 26.25
C LYS A 15 -9.27 -3.12 25.30
N VAL A 16 -9.48 -3.43 24.02
CA VAL A 16 -10.03 -2.49 23.05
C VAL A 16 -11.51 -2.77 22.93
N ASP A 17 -12.33 -1.81 23.35
CA ASP A 17 -13.78 -1.98 23.33
C ASP A 17 -14.33 -2.03 21.91
N PHE A 18 -13.79 -1.20 21.01
CA PHE A 18 -14.23 -1.15 19.62
C PHE A 18 -13.06 -1.02 18.63
N LEU A 19 -13.02 -1.92 17.64
CA LEU A 19 -12.09 -1.84 16.51
C LEU A 19 -12.87 -1.86 15.20
N ALA A 20 -12.87 -0.72 14.51
CA ALA A 20 -13.39 -0.58 13.16
C ALA A 20 -12.26 -0.44 12.14
N LEU A 21 -12.35 -1.18 11.04
CA LEU A 21 -11.47 -1.00 9.88
C LEU A 21 -12.30 -0.63 8.67
N ILE A 22 -11.86 0.41 7.98
CA ILE A 22 -12.51 0.98 6.81
C ILE A 22 -11.70 0.57 5.58
N ASP A 23 -12.34 -0.22 4.72
CA ASP A 23 -11.83 -0.73 3.45
C ASP A 23 -10.34 -1.10 3.51
N PRO A 24 -9.97 -2.01 4.44
CA PRO A 24 -8.57 -2.25 4.75
C PRO A 24 -7.87 -2.89 3.55
N ALA A 25 -6.69 -2.35 3.22
CA ALA A 25 -5.85 -2.94 2.19
C ALA A 25 -5.45 -4.38 2.54
N THR A 26 -5.17 -5.18 1.50
CA THR A 26 -4.64 -6.53 1.69
C THR A 26 -3.35 -6.47 2.52
N PRO A 27 -3.27 -7.22 3.63
CA PRO A 27 -2.07 -7.27 4.46
C PRO A 27 -0.90 -7.91 3.69
N ALA A 28 0.31 -7.41 3.96
CA ALA A 28 1.56 -7.91 3.41
C ALA A 28 1.52 -8.18 1.88
N PRO A 29 1.14 -7.17 1.05
CA PRO A 29 1.15 -7.35 -0.40
C PRO A 29 2.57 -7.68 -0.85
N HIS A 30 2.73 -8.64 -1.76
CA HIS A 30 4.05 -9.08 -2.24
C HIS A 30 4.97 -9.68 -1.15
N LYS A 31 4.43 -10.22 -0.04
CA LYS A 31 5.22 -10.88 1.04
C LYS A 31 6.27 -11.86 0.54
N TRP A 32 5.91 -12.67 -0.47
CA TRP A 32 6.80 -13.67 -1.04
C TRP A 32 7.99 -13.05 -1.77
N VAL A 33 7.77 -11.94 -2.48
CA VAL A 33 8.84 -11.21 -3.16
C VAL A 33 9.77 -10.58 -2.14
N ARG A 34 9.22 -9.93 -1.10
CA ARG A 34 10.02 -9.37 0.00
C ARG A 34 10.84 -10.45 0.70
N ARG A 35 10.25 -11.62 0.95
CA ARG A 35 10.93 -12.77 1.56
C ARG A 35 12.04 -13.33 0.68
N ALA A 36 11.80 -13.49 -0.62
CA ALA A 36 12.82 -13.95 -1.56
C ALA A 36 13.99 -12.96 -1.61
N VAL A 37 13.69 -11.67 -1.84
CA VAL A 37 14.68 -10.59 -1.88
C VAL A 37 15.50 -10.53 -0.58
N SER A 38 14.87 -10.64 0.58
CA SER A 38 15.59 -10.58 1.85
C SER A 38 16.41 -11.84 2.13
N THR A 39 15.92 -13.01 1.74
CA THR A 39 16.66 -14.28 1.90
C THR A 39 17.91 -14.30 1.03
N PHE A 40 17.77 -13.94 -0.26
CA PHE A 40 18.91 -13.82 -1.16
C PHE A 40 19.86 -12.70 -0.72
N GLY A 41 19.34 -11.53 -0.33
CA GLY A 41 20.15 -10.43 0.16
C GLY A 41 21.00 -10.80 1.37
N LYS A 42 20.43 -11.51 2.34
CA LYS A 42 21.19 -12.03 3.50
C LYS A 42 22.24 -13.06 3.10
N LEU A 43 21.89 -13.97 2.18
CA LEU A 43 22.82 -15.00 1.69
C LEU A 43 24.09 -14.40 1.07
N ILE A 44 23.93 -13.33 0.30
CA ILE A 44 25.06 -12.65 -0.36
C ILE A 44 25.55 -11.40 0.39
N ARG A 45 25.15 -11.20 1.65
CA ARG A 45 25.53 -10.08 2.53
C ARG A 45 25.31 -8.69 1.91
N VAL A 46 24.20 -8.52 1.21
CA VAL A 46 23.79 -7.25 0.64
C VAL A 46 22.95 -6.44 1.64
N ASP A 47 23.28 -5.15 1.74
CA ASP A 47 22.59 -4.17 2.59
C ASP A 47 21.08 -4.04 2.26
N GLU A 48 20.33 -3.46 3.19
CA GLU A 48 18.88 -3.29 3.03
C GLU A 48 18.51 -2.31 1.91
N ASP A 49 19.38 -1.34 1.61
CA ASP A 49 19.19 -0.36 0.55
C ASP A 49 19.13 -1.01 -0.84
N LYS A 50 20.04 -1.93 -1.11
CA LYS A 50 20.07 -2.70 -2.37
C LYS A 50 18.91 -3.69 -2.44
N GLN A 51 18.50 -4.27 -1.31
CA GLN A 51 17.28 -5.11 -1.27
C GLN A 51 16.04 -4.30 -1.65
N LEU A 52 15.92 -3.06 -1.17
CA LEU A 52 14.87 -2.14 -1.60
C LEU A 52 14.96 -1.88 -3.10
N ASP A 53 16.13 -1.55 -3.64
CA ASP A 53 16.31 -1.29 -5.07
C ASP A 53 15.84 -2.46 -5.94
N TRP A 54 16.19 -3.69 -5.57
CA TRP A 54 15.73 -4.91 -6.26
C TRP A 54 14.22 -5.08 -6.20
N PHE A 55 13.61 -4.83 -5.05
CA PHE A 55 12.17 -4.90 -4.90
C PHE A 55 11.46 -3.85 -5.75
N LEU A 56 11.96 -2.61 -5.79
CA LEU A 56 11.39 -1.55 -6.62
C LEU A 56 11.53 -1.86 -8.11
N TRP A 57 12.66 -2.47 -8.52
CA TRP A 57 12.84 -2.99 -9.87
C TRP A 57 11.83 -4.08 -10.23
N TYR A 58 11.57 -5.01 -9.30
CA TYR A 58 10.49 -5.99 -9.46
C TYR A 58 9.13 -5.29 -9.66
N LEU A 59 8.79 -4.28 -8.85
CA LEU A 59 7.53 -3.55 -9.01
C LEU A 59 7.45 -2.82 -10.35
N TYR A 60 8.53 -2.17 -10.79
CA TYR A 60 8.61 -1.44 -12.05
C TYR A 60 8.42 -2.36 -13.26
N THR A 61 8.99 -3.55 -13.20
CA THR A 61 8.88 -4.55 -14.26
C THR A 61 7.51 -5.24 -14.25
N ARG A 62 6.95 -5.55 -13.08
CA ARG A 62 5.72 -6.36 -12.98
C ARG A 62 4.42 -5.59 -12.89
N ILE A 63 4.42 -4.32 -12.47
CA ILE A 63 3.20 -3.56 -12.20
C ILE A 63 3.14 -2.34 -13.13
N PRO A 64 2.37 -2.41 -14.24
CA PRO A 64 2.26 -1.31 -15.20
C PRO A 64 1.84 0.02 -14.57
N ALA A 65 0.92 0.00 -13.61
CA ALA A 65 0.48 1.20 -12.91
C ALA A 65 1.62 1.88 -12.12
N TYR A 66 2.50 1.11 -11.48
CA TYR A 66 3.67 1.66 -10.78
C TYR A 66 4.70 2.18 -11.79
N ARG A 67 4.95 1.44 -12.88
CA ARG A 67 5.80 1.90 -13.99
C ARG A 67 5.35 3.26 -14.55
N ASN A 68 4.05 3.41 -14.81
CA ASN A 68 3.48 4.65 -15.32
C ASN A 68 3.64 5.80 -14.32
N LYS A 69 3.43 5.55 -13.02
CA LYS A 69 3.66 6.54 -11.97
C LYS A 69 5.12 7.03 -11.92
N VAL A 70 6.09 6.12 -12.05
CA VAL A 70 7.53 6.45 -12.08
C VAL A 70 7.89 7.26 -13.33
N LYS A 71 7.31 6.92 -14.49
CA LYS A 71 7.52 7.69 -15.73
C LYS A 71 6.93 9.09 -15.64
N ASN A 72 5.73 9.23 -15.08
CA ASN A 72 5.04 10.51 -14.96
C ASN A 72 5.69 11.45 -13.93
N SER A 73 6.24 10.91 -12.82
CA SER A 73 6.97 11.73 -11.85
C SER A 73 8.24 12.35 -12.45
N LYS A 74 8.92 11.65 -13.38
CA LYS A 74 10.05 12.22 -14.12
C LYS A 74 9.66 13.34 -15.08
N ILE A 75 8.48 13.26 -15.70
CA ILE A 75 8.00 14.30 -16.62
C ILE A 75 7.73 15.58 -15.85
N LEU A 76 7.12 15.48 -14.66
CA LEU A 76 6.87 16.64 -13.80
C LEU A 76 8.17 17.29 -13.31
N SER A 77 9.13 16.50 -12.82
CA SER A 77 10.43 17.04 -12.39
C SER A 77 11.23 17.68 -13.52
N ASN A 78 11.18 17.10 -14.73
CA ASN A 78 11.87 17.64 -15.89
C ASN A 78 11.16 18.87 -16.48
N ALA A 79 9.83 18.97 -16.37
CA ALA A 79 9.07 20.15 -16.79
C ALA A 79 9.35 21.35 -15.88
N GLU A 80 9.51 21.12 -14.57
CA GLU A 80 9.93 22.15 -13.62
C GLU A 80 11.39 22.62 -13.87
N GLN A 81 12.29 21.71 -14.27
CA GLN A 81 13.68 22.07 -14.60
C GLN A 81 13.86 22.70 -16.00
N ASN A 82 13.03 22.35 -16.98
CA ASN A 82 13.14 22.85 -18.36
C ASN A 82 12.37 24.16 -18.62
N GLY A 83 11.86 24.82 -17.56
CA GLY A 83 11.37 26.21 -17.63
C GLY A 83 12.47 27.24 -17.94
N SER A 84 13.72 26.83 -18.11
CA SER A 84 14.84 27.69 -18.50
C SER A 84 15.73 26.99 -19.52
N GLY A 85 15.54 27.27 -20.81
CA GLY A 85 16.50 26.91 -21.86
C GLY A 85 15.88 26.37 -23.15
N ARG A 86 15.49 27.27 -24.05
CA ARG A 86 15.16 26.97 -25.45
C ARG A 86 16.47 26.73 -26.22
N GLY A 87 16.72 25.51 -26.67
CA GLY A 87 17.65 25.27 -27.80
C GLY A 87 18.65 24.12 -27.61
N GLN A 88 18.31 22.94 -28.15
CA GLN A 88 19.18 22.00 -28.89
C GLN A 88 18.49 20.63 -28.94
N ALA A 89 17.55 20.49 -29.87
CA ALA A 89 16.58 19.40 -29.88
C ALA A 89 16.77 18.42 -31.06
N LYS A 90 18.00 17.99 -31.42
CA LYS A 90 18.14 16.99 -32.51
C LYS A 90 19.18 15.86 -32.32
N SER A 91 20.32 16.06 -31.64
CA SER A 91 21.27 14.93 -31.43
C SER A 91 21.03 14.12 -30.14
N GLY A 92 20.30 14.67 -29.17
CA GLY A 92 19.99 14.00 -27.89
C GLY A 92 18.89 12.94 -27.96
N LEU A 93 18.12 12.88 -29.06
CA LEU A 93 16.92 12.03 -29.15
C LEU A 93 17.24 10.52 -29.19
N ILE A 94 18.40 10.15 -29.77
CA ILE A 94 18.78 8.75 -29.98
C ILE A 94 19.45 8.17 -28.72
N ARG A 95 20.27 8.96 -28.00
CA ARG A 95 20.83 8.58 -26.70
C ARG A 95 19.75 8.52 -25.60
N SER A 96 18.72 9.36 -25.72
CA SER A 96 17.55 9.42 -24.83
C SER A 96 16.68 8.15 -24.89
N LYS A 97 16.44 7.58 -26.09
CA LYS A 97 15.60 6.38 -26.24
C LYS A 97 16.21 5.13 -25.60
N LEU A 98 17.54 4.95 -25.62
CA LEU A 98 18.20 3.82 -24.94
C LEU A 98 18.38 4.05 -23.43
N ALA A 99 18.58 5.30 -22.98
CA ALA A 99 18.55 5.65 -21.56
C ALA A 99 17.13 5.51 -20.94
N SER A 100 16.10 5.28 -21.75
CA SER A 100 14.70 5.23 -21.31
C SER A 100 14.21 3.86 -20.81
N LEU A 101 15.01 2.78 -20.96
CA LEU A 101 14.59 1.44 -20.57
C LEU A 101 14.70 1.19 -19.06
N ALA A 102 15.73 1.75 -18.42
CA ALA A 102 16.00 1.60 -17.00
C ALA A 102 15.80 2.93 -16.26
N PRO A 103 14.86 3.03 -15.30
CA PRO A 103 14.75 4.24 -14.51
C PRO A 103 15.95 4.39 -13.56
N ALA A 104 16.47 5.62 -13.45
CA ALA A 104 17.34 6.02 -12.33
C ALA A 104 16.78 5.54 -10.97
N ARG A 105 17.67 5.13 -10.06
CA ARG A 105 17.30 4.54 -8.75
C ARG A 105 16.48 5.51 -7.91
N GLU A 106 16.84 6.78 -7.98
CA GLU A 106 16.19 7.90 -7.29
C GLU A 106 14.73 8.00 -7.73
N ALA A 107 14.45 7.83 -9.03
CA ALA A 107 13.09 7.90 -9.55
C ALA A 107 12.21 6.73 -9.07
N LEU A 108 12.80 5.55 -8.85
CA LEU A 108 12.09 4.43 -8.23
C LEU A 108 11.78 4.71 -6.75
N ARG A 109 12.76 5.26 -6.02
CA ARG A 109 12.65 5.56 -4.57
C ARG A 109 11.73 6.75 -4.26
N TYR A 110 11.77 7.81 -5.07
CA TYR A 110 10.88 8.98 -4.91
C TYR A 110 9.42 8.65 -5.18
N GLN A 111 9.15 7.58 -5.92
CA GLN A 111 7.80 7.08 -6.05
C GLN A 111 7.39 6.37 -4.76
N TRP A 112 6.84 7.15 -3.82
CA TRP A 112 6.47 6.74 -2.46
C TRP A 112 5.71 5.41 -2.39
N SER A 113 4.85 5.14 -3.38
CA SER A 113 4.03 3.94 -3.40
C SER A 113 4.84 2.64 -3.52
N GLY A 114 6.06 2.69 -4.04
CA GLY A 114 6.98 1.56 -4.09
C GLY A 114 7.61 1.26 -2.74
N THR A 115 8.17 2.29 -2.09
CA THR A 115 8.76 2.19 -0.74
C THR A 115 7.71 1.76 0.29
N TYR A 116 6.50 2.33 0.22
CA TYR A 116 5.37 1.89 1.06
C TYR A 116 5.08 0.40 0.87
N ARG A 117 5.03 -0.10 -0.37
CA ARG A 117 4.81 -1.53 -0.66
C ARG A 117 5.92 -2.41 -0.12
N TYR A 118 7.18 -1.96 -0.15
CA TYR A 118 8.30 -2.72 0.41
C TYR A 118 8.17 -2.89 1.93
N VAL A 119 7.85 -1.80 2.63
CA VAL A 119 7.61 -1.81 4.08
C VAL A 119 6.40 -2.68 4.41
N ALA A 120 5.28 -2.47 3.73
CA ALA A 120 4.06 -3.25 3.93
C ALA A 120 4.26 -4.74 3.64
N ALA A 121 5.05 -5.11 2.62
CA ALA A 121 5.36 -6.50 2.30
C ALA A 121 6.14 -7.24 3.39
N GLY A 122 6.87 -6.49 4.22
CA GLY A 122 7.61 -7.03 5.37
C GLY A 122 6.77 -7.16 6.65
N TYR A 123 5.53 -6.67 6.65
CA TYR A 123 4.67 -6.71 7.82
C TYR A 123 4.28 -8.15 8.16
N LEU A 124 4.58 -8.56 9.39
CA LEU A 124 4.15 -9.84 9.95
C LEU A 124 2.77 -9.66 10.59
N SER A 125 1.73 -10.09 9.90
CA SER A 125 0.39 -10.19 10.47
C SER A 125 0.38 -11.30 11.51
N GLY A 126 0.20 -10.97 12.77
CA GLY A 126 -0.30 -11.91 13.78
C GLY A 126 -1.76 -11.66 14.06
N SER A 127 -2.40 -12.53 14.82
CA SER A 127 -3.83 -12.46 15.09
C SER A 127 -4.17 -11.42 16.16
N TYR A 128 -5.43 -10.97 16.11
CA TYR A 128 -6.08 -10.15 17.13
C TYR A 128 -7.31 -10.93 17.60
N PRO A 129 -7.44 -11.23 18.91
CA PRO A 129 -8.52 -12.09 19.40
C PRO A 129 -9.85 -11.36 19.60
N GLY A 130 -9.85 -10.03 19.66
CA GLY A 130 -11.08 -9.25 19.84
C GLY A 130 -11.91 -9.13 18.56
N LYS A 131 -13.19 -8.78 18.72
CA LYS A 131 -14.12 -8.52 17.62
C LYS A 131 -13.63 -7.37 16.73
N ILE A 132 -13.80 -7.54 15.42
CA ILE A 132 -13.48 -6.51 14.42
C ILE A 132 -14.73 -6.17 13.62
N THR A 133 -15.02 -4.89 13.46
CA THR A 133 -16.04 -4.41 12.50
C THR A 133 -15.36 -3.95 11.22
N LEU A 134 -15.60 -4.65 10.12
CA LEU A 134 -15.12 -4.32 8.79
C LEU A 134 -16.19 -3.55 8.03
N PHE A 135 -15.84 -2.35 7.61
CA PHE A 135 -16.64 -1.57 6.68
C PHE A 135 -15.98 -1.70 5.29
N TRP A 136 -16.64 -2.33 4.33
CA TRP A 136 -16.13 -2.52 2.96
C TRP A 136 -16.89 -1.68 1.94
N SER A 137 -16.17 -1.11 0.97
CA SER A 137 -16.81 -0.56 -0.23
C SER A 137 -17.36 -1.71 -1.08
N THR A 138 -18.37 -1.47 -1.92
CA THR A 138 -18.81 -2.51 -2.88
C THR A 138 -17.67 -2.98 -3.79
N GLU A 139 -16.73 -2.09 -4.13
CA GLU A 139 -15.51 -2.42 -4.86
C GLU A 139 -14.59 -3.36 -4.07
N GLY A 140 -14.36 -3.04 -2.78
CA GLY A 140 -13.43 -3.77 -1.91
C GLY A 140 -13.99 -5.04 -1.27
N ALA A 141 -15.32 -5.21 -1.22
CA ALA A 141 -15.98 -6.31 -0.52
C ALA A 141 -15.55 -7.71 -1.01
N THR A 142 -15.13 -7.82 -2.27
CA THR A 142 -14.59 -9.07 -2.85
C THR A 142 -13.31 -9.55 -2.17
N LEU A 143 -12.59 -8.67 -1.46
CA LEU A 143 -11.36 -9.01 -0.74
C LEU A 143 -11.61 -9.52 0.68
N ASN A 144 -12.85 -9.47 1.18
CA ASN A 144 -13.18 -9.74 2.58
C ASN A 144 -12.68 -11.12 3.05
N GLU A 145 -13.02 -12.19 2.33
CA GLU A 145 -12.67 -13.56 2.71
C GLU A 145 -11.15 -13.74 2.82
N LYS A 146 -10.42 -13.34 1.77
CA LYS A 146 -8.95 -13.39 1.74
C LYS A 146 -8.32 -12.53 2.81
N TRP A 147 -8.92 -11.38 3.14
CA TRP A 147 -8.44 -10.50 4.19
C TRP A 147 -8.58 -11.18 5.56
N CYS A 148 -9.76 -11.73 5.87
CA CYS A 148 -10.01 -12.47 7.11
C CYS A 148 -9.10 -13.69 7.25
N GLU A 149 -8.92 -14.48 6.18
CA GLU A 149 -8.01 -15.61 6.14
C GLU A 149 -6.56 -15.18 6.44
N THR A 150 -6.09 -14.11 5.80
CA THR A 150 -4.70 -13.68 5.95
C THR A 150 -4.39 -13.17 7.37
N ILE A 151 -5.36 -12.55 8.02
CA ILE A 151 -5.21 -12.00 9.38
C ILE A 151 -5.55 -13.04 10.47
N GLY A 152 -6.30 -14.10 10.14
CA GLY A 152 -6.72 -15.13 11.09
C GLY A 152 -7.72 -14.61 12.12
N VAL A 153 -8.65 -13.74 11.70
CA VAL A 153 -9.69 -13.19 12.57
C VAL A 153 -10.78 -14.23 12.82
N LYS A 154 -11.19 -14.39 14.09
CA LYS A 154 -12.26 -15.33 14.47
C LYS A 154 -13.63 -14.66 14.55
N GLU A 155 -13.68 -13.43 15.09
CA GLU A 155 -14.93 -12.70 15.30
C GLU A 155 -14.94 -11.42 14.47
N VAL A 156 -15.74 -11.41 13.41
CA VAL A 156 -15.81 -10.30 12.46
C VAL A 156 -17.26 -9.94 12.15
N GLU A 157 -17.58 -8.65 12.24
CA GLU A 157 -18.83 -8.08 11.74
C GLU A 157 -18.53 -7.35 10.44
N VAL A 158 -19.22 -7.70 9.36
CA VAL A 158 -18.97 -7.13 8.03
C VAL A 158 -20.15 -6.26 7.60
N GLN A 159 -19.87 -5.02 7.19
CA GLN A 159 -20.85 -4.09 6.66
C GLN A 159 -20.37 -3.56 5.31
N VAL A 160 -21.19 -3.68 4.26
CA VAL A 160 -20.86 -3.19 2.92
C VAL A 160 -21.58 -1.86 2.67
N ILE A 161 -20.84 -0.86 2.23
CA ILE A 161 -21.33 0.47 1.85
C ILE A 161 -21.18 0.62 0.33
N PRO A 162 -22.22 1.09 -0.39
CA PRO A 162 -22.14 1.34 -1.82
C PRO A 162 -20.95 2.22 -2.22
N GLY A 163 -20.41 1.99 -3.42
CA GLY A 163 -19.38 2.83 -4.04
C GLY A 163 -17.98 2.23 -4.02
N THR A 164 -17.01 3.13 -4.21
CA THR A 164 -15.57 2.81 -4.37
C THR A 164 -14.79 3.13 -3.10
N HIS A 165 -13.56 2.63 -2.98
CA HIS A 165 -12.66 2.97 -1.86
C HIS A 165 -12.52 4.48 -1.63
N LYS A 166 -12.56 5.28 -2.71
CA LYS A 166 -12.43 6.73 -2.64
C LYS A 166 -13.73 7.44 -2.27
N GLY A 167 -14.88 6.90 -2.65
CA GLY A 167 -16.21 7.52 -2.45
C GLY A 167 -16.60 7.69 -0.97
N TRP A 168 -15.88 7.04 -0.05
CA TRP A 168 -16.15 7.06 1.40
C TRP A 168 -15.93 8.42 2.03
N LYS A 169 -15.00 9.19 1.44
CA LYS A 169 -14.62 10.51 1.95
C LYS A 169 -15.48 11.62 1.35
N THR A 170 -16.35 11.28 0.40
CA THR A 170 -17.16 12.23 -0.35
C THR A 170 -18.63 11.79 -0.33
N GLU A 171 -19.06 11.08 -1.36
CA GLU A 171 -20.45 10.72 -1.65
C GLU A 171 -21.08 9.90 -0.51
N ASN A 172 -20.34 8.96 0.06
CA ASN A 172 -20.86 7.97 1.00
C ASN A 172 -20.48 8.26 2.47
N LEU A 173 -19.95 9.46 2.76
CA LEU A 173 -19.52 9.82 4.11
C LEU A 173 -20.68 9.74 5.12
N HIS A 174 -21.87 10.18 4.72
CA HIS A 174 -23.07 10.13 5.56
C HIS A 174 -23.46 8.69 5.90
N LEU A 175 -23.47 7.79 4.92
CA LEU A 175 -23.74 6.37 5.15
C LEU A 175 -22.71 5.73 6.08
N LEU A 176 -21.43 6.06 5.91
CA LEU A 176 -20.38 5.59 6.82
C LEU A 176 -20.60 6.09 8.25
N ALA A 177 -20.92 7.38 8.42
CA ALA A 177 -21.16 7.97 9.73
C ALA A 177 -22.34 7.31 10.45
N ASP A 178 -23.45 7.06 9.76
CA ASP A 178 -24.63 6.40 10.32
C ASP A 178 -24.30 4.95 10.76
N ARG A 179 -23.62 4.20 9.89
CA ARG A 179 -23.21 2.82 10.18
C ARG A 179 -22.20 2.75 11.33
N LEU A 180 -21.28 3.70 11.41
CA LEU A 180 -20.33 3.83 12.51
C LEU A 180 -21.05 4.15 13.82
N LYS A 181 -22.00 5.09 13.81
CA LYS A 181 -22.82 5.45 14.98
C LYS A 181 -23.58 4.26 15.54
N VAL A 182 -24.25 3.49 14.68
CA VAL A 182 -24.97 2.27 15.07
C VAL A 182 -24.01 1.20 15.62
N SER A 183 -22.79 1.11 15.08
CA SER A 183 -21.80 0.14 15.56
C SER A 183 -21.24 0.52 16.93
N LEU A 184 -20.99 1.82 17.16
CA LEU A 184 -20.52 2.35 18.44
C LEU A 184 -21.57 2.20 19.55
N SER A 185 -22.85 2.41 19.25
CA SER A 185 -23.92 2.28 20.24
C SER A 185 -24.15 0.84 20.73
N LYS A 186 -23.55 -0.17 20.09
CA LYS A 186 -23.60 -1.57 20.55
C LYS A 186 -22.56 -1.87 21.64
N VAL A 187 -21.60 -0.98 21.83
CA VAL A 187 -20.41 -1.20 22.67
C VAL A 187 -20.37 -0.23 23.85
N GLN A 188 -21.09 0.89 23.76
CA GLN A 188 -21.39 1.80 24.87
C GLN A 188 -22.53 1.25 25.72
#